data_AF-X1FSF6-F1
#
_entry.id   AF-X1FSF6-F1
#
_cell.length_a   1.000
_cell.length_b   1.000
_cell.length_c   1.000
_cell.angle_alpha   90.00
_cell.angle_beta   90.00
_cell.angle_gamma   90.00
#
_symmetry.space_group_name_H-M   'P 1'
#
loop_
_entity.id
_entity.type
_entity.pdbx_description
1 polymer ?
#
loop_
_entity_poly.entity_id
_entity_poly.type
_entity_poly.pdbx_seq_one_letter_code
_entity_poly.pdbx_strand_id
1 'polypeptide(L)'
;MGETYNKALQISQGELIAVLEGNDFWPADKLEKQFPAFERKEVVLSWGKAAVTNSRGKTLWIISKSLSWFKNRTRIEVLRKLLLHNFIPACAAMCCKDALLSVGGFKQPEVYTLC
;
A
#
# COMPACT_ATOMS: atom_id res chain seq x y z
N MET A 1 -14.74 -5.10 -4.81
CA MET A 1 -13.85 -4.51 -3.76
C MET A 1 -13.50 -3.05 -4.09
N GLY A 2 -13.22 -2.70 -5.35
CA GLY A 2 -12.82 -1.36 -5.78
C GLY A 2 -13.91 -0.31 -5.57
N GLU A 3 -15.17 -0.66 -5.80
CA GLU A 3 -16.31 0.21 -5.49
C GLU A 3 -16.37 0.56 -4.00
N THR A 4 -16.18 -0.43 -3.11
CA THR A 4 -16.13 -0.20 -1.66
C THR A 4 -14.99 0.74 -1.28
N TYR A 5 -13.80 0.53 -1.86
CA TYR A 5 -12.66 1.41 -1.63
C TYR A 5 -12.87 2.83 -2.16
N ASN A 6 -13.47 2.99 -3.34
CA ASN A 6 -13.79 4.30 -3.89
C ASN A 6 -14.88 5.01 -3.08
N LYS A 7 -15.89 4.29 -2.58
CA LYS A 7 -16.87 4.85 -1.65
C LYS A 7 -16.21 5.34 -0.36
N ALA A 8 -15.30 4.54 0.21
CA ALA A 8 -14.51 4.95 1.38
C ALA A 8 -13.61 6.16 1.09
N LEU A 9 -13.00 6.22 -0.09
CA LEU A 9 -12.16 7.34 -0.55
C LEU A 9 -12.97 8.63 -0.72
N GLN A 10 -14.22 8.54 -1.18
CA GLN A 10 -15.11 9.69 -1.34
C GLN A 10 -15.49 10.31 0.01
N ILE A 11 -15.75 9.48 1.02
CA ILE A 11 -16.16 9.96 2.36
C ILE A 11 -14.97 10.29 3.28
N SER A 12 -13.75 9.90 2.91
CA SER A 12 -12.56 10.19 3.72
C SER A 12 -12.25 11.70 3.73
N GLN A 13 -11.71 12.20 4.84
CA GLN A 13 -11.35 13.63 4.98
C GLN A 13 -9.84 13.86 5.11
N GLY A 14 -9.05 12.80 5.29
CA GLY A 14 -7.60 12.90 5.42
C GLY A 14 -6.91 13.18 4.08
N GLU A 15 -5.82 13.94 4.13
CA GLU A 15 -4.91 14.16 2.99
C GLU A 15 -4.14 12.89 2.61
N LEU A 16 -3.97 11.98 3.58
CA LEU A 16 -3.32 10.69 3.41
C LEU A 16 -4.34 9.56 3.53
N ILE A 17 -4.22 8.58 2.64
CA ILE A 17 -5.08 7.40 2.57
C ILE A 17 -4.24 6.17 2.93
N ALA A 18 -4.71 5.41 3.90
CA ALA A 18 -4.20 4.09 4.25
C ALA A 18 -5.36 3.07 4.27
N VAL A 19 -5.06 1.81 3.93
CA VAL A 19 -6.07 0.76 3.78
C VAL A 19 -5.92 -0.27 4.89
N LEU A 20 -7.01 -0.60 5.58
CA LEU A 20 -7.06 -1.68 6.57
C LEU A 20 -8.26 -2.57 6.25
N GLU A 21 -8.00 -3.83 5.89
CA GLU A 21 -9.05 -4.83 5.64
C GLU A 21 -9.55 -5.42 6.96
N GLY A 22 -10.77 -5.94 6.99
CA GLY A 22 -11.41 -6.39 8.23
C GLY A 22 -10.77 -7.61 8.90
N ASN A 23 -9.87 -8.30 8.21
CA ASN A 23 -9.08 -9.43 8.71
C ASN A 23 -7.63 -9.04 9.06
N ASP A 24 -7.25 -7.78 8.87
CA ASP A 24 -5.92 -7.27 9.17
C ASP A 24 -5.90 -6.44 10.46
N PHE A 25 -4.71 -6.22 11.00
CA PHE A 25 -4.45 -5.24 12.05
C PHE A 25 -3.12 -4.56 11.83
N TRP A 26 -2.98 -3.34 12.35
CA TRP A 26 -1.74 -2.58 12.29
C TRP A 26 -0.99 -2.65 13.63
N PRO A 27 0.35 -2.58 13.61
CA PRO A 27 1.08 -2.19 14.81
C PRO A 27 0.69 -0.75 15.17
N ALA A 28 0.64 -0.46 16.48
CA ALA A 28 0.19 0.83 16.99
C ALA A 28 0.98 2.03 16.43
N ASP A 29 2.23 1.80 16.05
CA ASP A 29 3.17 2.83 15.56
C ASP A 29 3.23 2.96 14.03
N LYS A 30 2.36 2.27 13.26
CA LYS A 30 2.39 2.31 11.78
C LYS A 30 2.31 3.73 11.25
N LEU A 31 1.28 4.48 11.67
CA LEU A 31 1.00 5.81 11.13
C LEU A 31 2.10 6.79 11.52
N GLU A 32 2.51 6.78 12.80
CA GLU A 32 3.61 7.59 13.31
C GLU A 32 4.91 7.35 12.52
N LYS A 33 5.23 6.10 12.17
CA LYS A 33 6.42 5.77 11.39
C LYS A 33 6.35 6.18 9.92
N GLN A 34 5.17 6.14 9.31
CA GLN A 34 5.03 6.44 7.88
C GLN A 34 4.74 7.91 7.58
N PHE A 35 4.13 8.64 8.52
CA PHE A 35 3.72 10.02 8.34
C PHE A 35 4.89 10.96 7.96
N PRO A 36 6.07 10.90 8.63
CA PRO A 36 7.18 11.80 8.30
C PRO A 36 7.71 11.66 6.86
N ALA A 37 7.46 10.52 6.20
CA ALA A 37 7.87 10.34 4.80
C ALA A 37 7.22 11.37 3.85
N PHE A 38 6.04 11.89 4.20
CA PHE A 38 5.25 12.83 3.42
C PHE A 38 5.55 14.30 3.71
N GLU A 39 6.45 14.60 4.66
CA GLU A 39 6.99 15.96 4.84
C GLU A 39 7.72 16.44 3.57
N ARG A 40 8.29 15.48 2.83
CA ARG A 40 8.83 15.65 1.48
C ARG A 40 7.71 15.66 0.45
N LYS A 41 7.45 16.81 -0.17
CA LYS A 41 6.31 17.03 -1.09
C LYS A 41 6.35 16.16 -2.35
N GLU A 42 7.51 15.67 -2.74
CA GLU A 42 7.69 14.74 -3.85
C GLU A 42 7.24 13.31 -3.55
N VAL A 43 7.04 12.96 -2.27
CA VAL A 43 6.61 11.64 -1.83
C VAL A 43 5.09 11.54 -1.88
N VAL A 44 4.59 10.69 -2.77
CA VAL A 44 3.13 10.42 -2.92
C VAL A 44 2.70 9.06 -2.39
N LEU A 45 3.66 8.19 -2.07
CA LEU A 45 3.43 6.81 -1.63
C LEU A 45 4.53 6.39 -0.64
N SER A 46 4.12 5.76 0.45
CA SER A 46 4.98 5.12 1.44
C SER A 46 4.44 3.72 1.73
N TRP A 47 5.32 2.73 1.88
CA TRP A 47 4.91 1.40 2.32
C TRP A 47 5.95 0.76 3.23
N GLY A 48 5.48 -0.09 4.14
CA GLY A 48 6.30 -0.82 5.09
C GLY A 48 6.45 -2.31 4.77
N LYS A 49 6.97 -3.05 5.75
CA LYS A 49 6.87 -4.50 5.78
C LYS A 49 5.47 -4.91 6.25
N ALA A 50 5.00 -6.07 5.83
CA ALA A 50 3.82 -6.71 6.41
C ALA A 50 4.20 -8.08 6.98
N ALA A 51 3.36 -8.63 7.85
CA ALA A 51 3.51 -9.96 8.40
C ALA A 51 2.21 -10.73 8.18
N VAL A 52 2.32 -12.00 7.81
CA VAL A 52 1.18 -12.91 7.85
C VAL A 52 1.11 -13.48 9.26
N THR A 53 -0.07 -13.43 9.85
CA THR A 53 -0.32 -13.92 11.21
C THR A 53 -1.38 -15.01 11.19
N ASN A 54 -1.38 -15.87 12.20
CA ASN A 54 -2.52 -16.75 12.44
C ASN A 54 -3.63 -16.01 13.21
N SER A 55 -4.75 -16.70 13.46
CA SER A 55 -5.90 -16.14 14.20
C SER A 55 -5.60 -15.68 15.64
N ARG A 56 -4.44 -16.06 16.20
CA ARG A 56 -3.97 -15.60 17.52
C ARG A 56 -2.98 -14.45 17.44
N GLY A 57 -2.79 -13.86 16.26
CA GLY A 57 -1.84 -12.78 16.01
C GLY A 57 -0.37 -13.22 15.97
N LYS A 58 -0.07 -14.53 16.03
CA LYS A 58 1.31 -15.01 15.94
C LYS A 58 1.80 -14.88 14.50
N THR A 59 2.91 -14.17 14.31
CA THR A 59 3.61 -14.07 13.02
C THR A 59 4.04 -15.44 12.52
N LEU A 60 3.65 -15.75 11.28
CA LEU A 60 4.04 -16.95 10.55
C LEU A 60 5.21 -16.63 9.59
N TRP A 61 5.14 -15.52 8.86
CA TRP A 61 6.24 -15.01 8.04
C TRP A 61 6.11 -13.51 7.75
N ILE A 62 7.20 -12.89 7.30
CA ILE A 62 7.26 -11.46 6.96
C ILE A 62 7.24 -11.30 5.44
N ILE A 63 6.29 -10.52 4.94
CA ILE A 63 6.26 -10.05 3.56
C ILE A 63 7.16 -8.81 3.50
N SER A 64 8.40 -9.01 3.07
CA SER A 64 9.29 -7.90 2.74
C SER A 64 10.29 -8.29 1.67
N LYS A 65 10.55 -7.37 0.74
CA LYS A 65 11.86 -7.35 0.09
C LYS A 65 12.84 -6.73 1.08
N SER A 66 14.05 -7.27 1.14
CA SER A 66 15.13 -6.59 1.84
C SER A 66 15.27 -5.18 1.28
N LEU A 67 15.42 -4.18 2.15
CA LEU A 67 15.75 -2.80 1.75
C LEU A 67 16.97 -2.77 0.82
N SER A 68 17.89 -3.74 0.98
CA SER A 68 19.04 -3.90 0.09
C SER A 68 18.67 -4.18 -1.36
N TRP A 69 17.51 -4.77 -1.66
CA TRP A 69 17.07 -5.04 -3.03
C TRP A 69 16.81 -3.75 -3.80
N PHE A 70 16.32 -2.70 -3.12
CA PHE A 70 16.03 -1.41 -3.71
C PHE A 70 17.26 -0.50 -3.83
N LYS A 71 18.35 -0.81 -3.11
CA LYS A 71 19.60 -0.06 -3.23
C LYS A 71 20.12 -0.17 -4.67
N ASN A 72 20.55 0.96 -5.23
CA ASN A 72 21.13 1.05 -6.57
C ASN A 72 20.19 0.61 -7.71
N ARG A 73 18.87 0.62 -7.50
CA ARG A 73 17.90 0.37 -8.57
C ARG A 73 17.36 1.66 -9.15
N THR A 74 17.24 1.68 -10.47
CA THR A 74 16.55 2.74 -11.21
C THR A 74 15.05 2.64 -11.00
N ARG A 75 14.34 3.77 -11.21
CA ARG A 75 12.87 3.79 -11.18
C ARG A 75 12.26 2.77 -12.16
N ILE A 76 12.89 2.57 -13.32
CA ILE A 76 12.43 1.65 -14.36
C ILE A 76 12.50 0.20 -13.88
N GLU A 77 13.58 -0.20 -13.21
CA GLU A 77 13.70 -1.56 -12.65
C GLU A 77 12.66 -1.83 -11.56
N VAL A 78 12.40 -0.86 -10.69
CA VAL A 78 11.39 -0.97 -9.64
C VAL A 78 9.98 -1.06 -10.26
N LEU A 79 9.68 -0.19 -11.22
CA LEU A 79 8.39 -0.17 -11.91
C LEU A 79 8.13 -1.46 -12.68
N ARG A 80 9.12 -1.97 -13.44
CA ARG A 80 9.01 -3.26 -14.15
C ARG A 80 8.65 -4.38 -13.19
N LYS A 81 9.24 -4.39 -12.00
CA LYS A 81 8.92 -5.39 -11.00
C LYS A 81 7.51 -5.23 -10.45
N LEU A 82 7.07 -4.01 -10.16
CA LEU A 82 5.69 -3.73 -9.73
C LEU A 82 4.66 -4.18 -10.76
N LEU A 83 4.94 -3.97 -12.06
CA LEU A 83 4.07 -4.38 -13.16
C LEU A 83 3.92 -5.91 -13.25
N LEU A 84 5.01 -6.65 -13.03
CA LEU A 84 4.99 -8.11 -13.09
C LEU A 84 4.48 -8.76 -11.79
N HIS A 85 4.76 -8.14 -10.66
CA HIS A 85 4.38 -8.65 -9.35
C HIS A 85 4.26 -7.50 -8.35
N ASN A 86 3.03 -7.21 -7.93
CA ASN A 86 2.80 -6.22 -6.90
C ASN A 86 3.34 -6.73 -5.54
N PHE A 87 4.51 -6.22 -5.16
CA PHE A 87 5.17 -6.56 -3.90
C PHE A 87 4.79 -5.63 -2.74
N ILE A 88 3.85 -4.69 -2.94
CA ILE A 88 3.38 -3.74 -1.93
C ILE A 88 2.07 -4.28 -1.35
N PRO A 89 2.06 -4.78 -0.10
CA PRO A 89 0.82 -5.18 0.57
C PRO A 89 -0.07 -3.97 0.81
N ALA A 90 -1.36 -4.09 0.53
CA ALA A 90 -2.32 -2.99 0.70
C ALA A 90 -2.34 -2.45 2.14
N CYS A 91 -2.32 -3.34 3.14
CA CYS A 91 -2.31 -2.97 4.56
C CYS A 91 -1.03 -2.24 5.00
N ALA A 92 0.05 -2.31 4.22
CA ALA A 92 1.31 -1.62 4.51
C ALA A 92 1.43 -0.28 3.79
N ALA A 93 0.55 0.03 2.83
CA ALA A 93 0.61 1.25 2.04
C ALA A 93 -0.04 2.44 2.74
N MET A 94 0.49 3.62 2.44
CA MET A 94 -0.12 4.93 2.68
C MET A 94 0.21 5.83 1.49
N CYS A 95 -0.72 6.65 1.04
CA CYS A 95 -0.52 7.51 -0.13
C CYS A 95 -1.26 8.84 -0.01
N CYS A 96 -0.85 9.83 -0.80
CA CYS A 96 -1.57 11.10 -0.90
C CYS A 96 -2.92 10.90 -1.60
N LYS A 97 -3.99 11.45 -1.02
CA LYS A 97 -5.34 11.37 -1.57
C LYS A 97 -5.41 11.94 -2.98
N ASP A 98 -4.81 13.11 -3.21
CA ASP A 98 -4.84 13.78 -4.51
C ASP A 98 -4.09 12.99 -5.60
N ALA A 99 -2.98 12.34 -5.24
CA ALA A 99 -2.25 11.47 -6.15
C ALA A 99 -3.05 10.21 -6.53
N LEU A 100 -3.83 9.65 -5.59
CA LEU A 100 -4.72 8.54 -5.88
C LEU A 100 -5.91 8.97 -6.74
N LEU A 101 -6.47 10.16 -6.49
CA LEU A 101 -7.57 10.70 -7.30
C LEU A 101 -7.13 11.05 -8.72
N SER A 102 -5.90 11.56 -8.91
CA SER A 102 -5.39 11.93 -10.24
C SER A 102 -5.22 10.74 -11.19
N VAL A 103 -5.08 9.52 -10.64
CA VAL A 103 -5.09 8.26 -11.42
C VAL A 103 -6.50 7.62 -11.50
N GLY A 104 -7.52 8.32 -11.01
CA GLY A 104 -8.92 7.91 -11.07
C GLY A 104 -9.36 6.93 -9.97
N GLY A 105 -8.72 6.98 -8.80
CA GLY A 105 -9.08 6.18 -7.63
C GLY A 105 -8.62 4.72 -7.71
N PHE A 106 -9.21 3.87 -6.87
CA PHE A 106 -8.95 2.43 -6.88
C PHE A 106 -9.53 1.80 -8.15
N LYS A 107 -8.71 1.03 -8.87
CA LYS A 107 -9.09 0.32 -10.10
C LYS A 107 -9.24 -1.18 -9.83
N GLN A 108 -10.27 -1.78 -10.40
CA GLN A 108 -10.42 -3.23 -10.50
C GLN A 108 -10.80 -3.58 -11.94
N PRO A 109 -10.24 -4.65 -12.52
CA PRO A 109 -10.67 -5.12 -13.82
C PRO A 109 -12.14 -5.56 -13.75
N GLU A 110 -12.91 -5.26 -14.80
CA GLU A 110 -14.34 -5.61 -14.89
C GLU A 110 -14.57 -7.12 -14.97
N VAL A 111 -13.55 -7.88 -15.39
CA VAL A 111 -13.61 -9.34 -15.57
C VAL A 111 -12.30 -9.97 -15.11
N TYR A 112 -12.39 -10.97 -14.24
CA TYR A 112 -11.28 -11.89 -13.97
C TYR A 112 -11.08 -12.80 -15.17
N THR A 113 -10.42 -12.31 -16.23
CA THR A 113 -9.89 -13.21 -17.23
C THR A 113 -8.71 -13.92 -16.60
N LEU A 114 -8.91 -15.17 -16.21
CA LEU A 114 -7.82 -16.10 -15.88
C LEU A 114 -6.92 -16.17 -17.12
N CYS A 115 -5.79 -15.48 -17.06
CA CYS A 115 -4.64 -15.74 -17.93
C CYS A 115 -3.67 -16.64 -17.17
#